data_AF-A0A2Z6QER3-F1
#
_entry.id   AF-A0A2Z6QER3-F1
#
_cell.length_a   1.000
_cell.length_b   1.000
_cell.length_c   1.000
_cell.angle_alpha   90.00
_cell.angle_beta   90.00
_cell.angle_gamma   90.00
#
_symmetry.space_group_name_H-M   'P 1'
#
loop_
_entity.id
_entity.type
_entity.pdbx_description
1 polymer ?
#
loop_
_entity_poly.entity_id
_entity_poly.type
_entity_poly.pdbx_seq_one_letter_code
_entity_poly.pdbx_strand_id
1 'polypeptide(L)'
;MNKLSFLIHILIFLITVPSVFSANDRLAELFRKRNQCPCAAAYADFDSIHASSGPFRGFVSFSQDETGCTTIFGAFYQGFEPDCNYDFTIKNGCSGTEYNITSDLNVELTNDGGTKFFSHRFDDINLTCKSDGLINCNASYYKRQRTSSSFGVRRWSGGSNNRKVRSTYGEGYAIIKPVPK
;
A
#
# COMPACT_ATOMS: atom_id res chain seq x y z
N MET A 1 -37.34 53.44 -18.03
CA MET A 1 -36.94 52.02 -18.01
C MET A 1 -38.03 51.22 -17.32
N ASN A 2 -38.71 50.32 -18.05
CA ASN A 2 -39.81 49.54 -17.49
C ASN A 2 -39.27 48.57 -16.43
N LYS A 3 -39.66 48.80 -15.17
CA LYS A 3 -39.28 47.98 -14.00
C LYS A 3 -39.53 46.48 -14.22
N LEU A 4 -40.52 46.15 -15.05
CA LEU A 4 -40.86 44.79 -15.45
C LEU A 4 -39.76 44.13 -16.32
N SER A 5 -39.14 44.88 -17.25
CA SER A 5 -38.07 44.36 -18.10
C SER A 5 -36.79 44.07 -17.29
N PHE A 6 -36.51 44.90 -16.29
CA PHE A 6 -35.38 44.71 -15.38
C PHE A 6 -35.55 43.48 -14.48
N LEU A 7 -36.76 43.25 -13.97
CA LEU A 7 -37.11 42.06 -13.19
C LEU A 7 -36.99 40.77 -14.00
N ILE A 8 -37.41 40.80 -15.27
CA ILE A 8 -37.29 39.65 -16.18
C ILE A 8 -35.81 39.33 -16.46
N HIS A 9 -34.95 40.34 -16.65
CA HIS A 9 -33.52 40.12 -16.86
C HIS A 9 -32.82 39.54 -15.62
N ILE A 10 -33.19 39.99 -14.42
CA ILE A 10 -32.68 39.41 -13.16
C ILE A 10 -33.11 37.96 -13.00
N LEU A 11 -34.37 37.64 -13.32
CA LEU A 11 -34.87 36.27 -13.25
C LEU A 11 -34.18 35.35 -14.26
N ILE A 12 -33.94 35.80 -15.49
CA ILE A 12 -33.22 35.02 -16.50
C ILE A 12 -31.76 34.78 -16.06
N PHE A 13 -31.09 35.78 -15.48
CA PHE A 13 -29.73 35.62 -14.94
C PHE A 13 -29.67 34.61 -13.77
N LEU A 14 -30.70 34.56 -12.92
CA LEU A 14 -30.80 33.63 -11.80
C LEU A 14 -31.09 32.19 -12.24
N ILE A 15 -31.77 31.98 -13.37
CA ILE A 15 -32.09 30.64 -13.89
C ILE A 15 -30.89 30.03 -14.65
N THR A 16 -29.94 30.85 -15.13
CA THR A 16 -28.77 30.38 -15.91
C THR A 16 -27.59 29.84 -15.10
N VAL A 17 -27.69 29.71 -13.77
CA VAL A 17 -26.62 29.07 -12.96
C VAL A 17 -27.00 27.68 -12.41
N PRO A 18 -27.21 26.65 -13.26
CA PRO A 18 -27.07 25.27 -12.80
C PRO A 18 -25.94 24.58 -13.56
N SER A 19 -24.69 24.98 -13.34
CA SER A 19 -23.55 24.19 -13.83
C SER A 19 -22.30 24.22 -12.96
N VAL A 20 -22.30 24.92 -11.83
CA VAL A 20 -21.11 24.97 -10.93
C VAL A 20 -21.08 23.79 -9.94
N PHE A 21 -22.11 22.95 -9.86
CA PHE A 21 -22.21 21.89 -8.84
C PHE A 21 -21.41 20.60 -9.14
N SER A 22 -20.89 20.42 -10.35
CA SER A 22 -20.07 19.24 -10.72
C SER A 22 -18.78 19.11 -9.88
N ALA A 23 -18.22 20.22 -9.40
CA ALA A 23 -17.03 20.19 -8.55
C ALA A 23 -17.33 19.69 -7.12
N ASN A 24 -18.54 19.97 -6.60
CA ASN A 24 -18.93 19.60 -5.25
C ASN A 24 -19.13 18.09 -5.09
N ASP A 25 -19.68 17.42 -6.10
CA ASP A 25 -19.91 15.97 -6.03
C ASP A 25 -18.59 15.18 -6.00
N ARG A 26 -17.60 15.61 -6.79
CA ARG A 26 -16.25 15.01 -6.76
C ARG A 26 -15.51 15.28 -5.46
N LEU A 27 -15.61 16.49 -4.92
CA LEU A 27 -15.03 16.84 -3.61
C LEU A 27 -15.69 16.05 -2.48
N ALA A 28 -17.02 15.98 -2.47
CA ALA A 28 -17.77 15.18 -1.51
C ALA A 28 -17.42 13.69 -1.63
N GLU A 29 -17.25 13.17 -2.84
CA GLU A 29 -16.81 11.80 -3.07
C GLU A 29 -15.38 11.56 -2.56
N LEU A 30 -14.45 12.49 -2.79
CA LEU A 30 -13.09 12.43 -2.26
C LEU A 30 -13.06 12.48 -0.73
N PHE A 31 -13.84 13.35 -0.09
CA PHE A 31 -13.97 13.40 1.37
C PHE A 31 -14.62 12.14 1.93
N ARG A 32 -15.62 11.60 1.23
CA ARG A 32 -16.25 10.32 1.59
C ARG A 32 -15.24 9.18 1.53
N LYS A 33 -14.47 9.06 0.44
CA LYS A 33 -13.39 8.07 0.28
C LYS A 33 -12.32 8.21 1.36
N ARG A 34 -11.86 9.44 1.65
CA ARG A 34 -10.92 9.74 2.75
C ARG A 34 -11.38 9.28 4.13
N ASN A 35 -12.68 9.21 4.37
CA ASN A 35 -13.23 8.75 5.64
C ASN A 35 -13.49 7.24 5.68
N GLN A 36 -13.30 6.50 4.58
CA GLN A 36 -13.50 5.05 4.55
C GLN A 36 -12.30 4.29 5.12
N CYS A 37 -11.08 4.79 4.87
CA CYS A 37 -9.88 4.09 5.25
C CYS A 37 -8.74 5.05 5.64
N PRO A 38 -8.03 4.80 6.76
CA PRO A 38 -6.79 5.53 7.03
C PRO A 38 -5.70 5.11 6.03
N CYS A 39 -4.98 6.09 5.48
CA CYS A 39 -3.77 5.81 4.72
C CYS A 39 -2.72 5.18 5.64
N ALA A 40 -2.01 4.17 5.12
CA ALA A 40 -0.97 3.47 5.88
C ALA A 40 0.22 3.14 4.99
N ALA A 41 1.41 3.16 5.59
CA ALA A 41 2.62 2.71 4.92
C ALA A 41 3.34 1.68 5.78
N ALA A 42 3.87 0.66 5.12
CA ALA A 42 4.77 -0.32 5.71
C ALA A 42 5.91 -0.61 4.75
N TYR A 43 7.00 -1.17 5.25
CA TYR A 43 8.10 -1.60 4.42
C TYR A 43 8.77 -2.85 4.97
N ALA A 44 9.25 -3.70 4.08
CA ALA A 44 10.13 -4.81 4.37
C ALA A 44 11.52 -4.48 3.84
N ASP A 45 12.46 -4.37 4.77
CA ASP A 45 13.87 -4.11 4.47
C ASP A 45 14.64 -5.43 4.46
N PHE A 46 15.21 -5.79 3.32
CA PHE A 46 15.99 -7.02 3.14
C PHE A 46 17.49 -6.78 3.31
N ASP A 47 17.92 -5.76 4.05
CA ASP A 47 19.34 -5.42 4.21
C ASP A 47 19.99 -5.94 5.51
N SER A 48 19.55 -7.10 6.03
CA SER A 48 20.06 -7.56 7.32
C SER A 48 21.47 -8.16 7.23
N ILE A 49 22.38 -7.57 8.02
CA ILE A 49 23.80 -7.94 8.20
C ILE A 49 23.98 -9.34 8.86
N HIS A 50 22.90 -9.95 9.36
CA HIS A 50 22.96 -11.26 10.01
C HIS A 50 22.98 -12.38 8.96
N ALA A 51 23.95 -13.30 9.10
CA ALA A 51 24.12 -14.47 8.23
C ALA A 51 22.87 -15.37 8.10
N SER A 52 21.92 -15.25 9.02
CA SER A 52 20.64 -15.99 9.01
C SER A 52 19.54 -15.35 8.15
N SER A 53 19.79 -14.20 7.51
CA SER A 53 18.76 -13.38 6.84
C SER A 53 18.61 -13.64 5.33
N GLY A 54 19.21 -14.72 4.84
CA GLY A 54 19.14 -15.11 3.44
C GLY A 54 19.93 -14.18 2.51
N PRO A 55 19.92 -14.47 1.18
CA PRO A 55 20.77 -13.81 0.21
C PRO A 55 20.20 -12.49 -0.33
N PHE A 56 18.89 -12.27 -0.22
CA PHE A 56 18.20 -11.14 -0.83
C PHE A 56 18.58 -9.82 -0.18
N ARG A 57 18.89 -8.80 -1.00
CA ARG A 57 19.15 -7.43 -0.54
C ARG A 57 18.34 -6.44 -1.35
N GLY A 58 17.58 -5.60 -0.67
CA GLY A 58 16.63 -4.70 -1.32
C GLY A 58 15.56 -4.20 -0.37
N PHE A 59 14.54 -3.60 -0.95
CA PHE A 59 13.46 -2.95 -0.22
C PHE A 59 12.12 -3.17 -0.91
N VAL A 60 11.11 -3.45 -0.10
CA VAL A 60 9.71 -3.53 -0.56
C VAL A 60 8.86 -2.61 0.31
N SER A 61 8.09 -1.76 -0.33
CA SER A 61 7.16 -0.83 0.31
C SER A 61 5.72 -1.25 0.06
N PHE A 62 4.86 -0.91 1.00
CA PHE A 62 3.43 -1.13 0.98
C PHE A 62 2.75 0.19 1.31
N SER A 63 1.89 0.67 0.44
CA SER A 63 1.17 1.94 0.60
C SER A 63 -0.32 1.71 0.40
N GLN A 64 -1.09 1.78 1.49
CA GLN A 64 -2.54 1.72 1.47
C GLN A 64 -3.13 3.12 1.32
N ASP A 65 -3.99 3.30 0.33
CA ASP A 65 -4.69 4.56 0.08
C ASP A 65 -6.03 4.64 0.84
N GLU A 66 -6.71 5.78 0.72
CA GLU A 66 -8.00 6.02 1.36
C GLU A 66 -9.15 5.11 0.89
N THR A 67 -9.00 4.41 -0.22
CA THR A 67 -9.98 3.44 -0.71
C THR A 67 -9.77 2.05 -0.11
N GLY A 68 -8.65 1.84 0.60
CA GLY A 68 -8.28 0.58 1.23
C GLY A 68 -7.43 -0.34 0.35
N CYS A 69 -7.16 0.05 -0.90
CA CYS A 69 -6.26 -0.67 -1.80
C CYS A 69 -4.81 -0.43 -1.39
N THR A 70 -3.95 -1.43 -1.58
CA THR A 70 -2.52 -1.37 -1.23
C THR A 70 -1.66 -1.49 -2.48
N THR A 71 -0.85 -0.47 -2.76
CA THR A 71 0.22 -0.55 -3.75
C THR A 71 1.47 -1.13 -3.11
N ILE A 72 2.02 -2.17 -3.72
CA ILE A 72 3.28 -2.80 -3.33
C ILE A 72 4.30 -2.53 -4.40
N PHE A 73 5.46 -2.01 -4.00
CA PHE A 73 6.53 -1.68 -4.94
C PHE A 73 7.90 -1.88 -4.31
N GLY A 74 8.91 -2.10 -5.13
CA GLY A 74 10.25 -2.35 -4.63
C GLY A 74 11.28 -2.61 -5.70
N ALA A 75 12.48 -2.92 -5.23
CA ALA A 75 13.58 -3.40 -6.04
C ALA A 75 14.58 -4.12 -5.14
N PHE A 76 15.29 -5.08 -5.73
CA PHE A 76 16.43 -5.74 -5.10
C PHE A 76 17.68 -5.48 -5.91
N TYR A 77 18.80 -5.31 -5.21
CA TYR A 77 20.10 -5.13 -5.85
C TYR A 77 20.98 -6.39 -5.76
N GLN A 78 20.55 -7.41 -5.01
CA GLN A 78 21.29 -8.67 -4.86
C GLN A 78 20.39 -9.82 -4.39
N GLY A 79 20.83 -11.05 -4.67
CA GLY A 79 20.38 -12.28 -4.04
C GLY A 79 19.58 -13.22 -4.94
N PHE A 80 19.40 -12.84 -6.20
CA PHE A 80 18.71 -13.64 -7.21
C PHE A 80 19.70 -14.30 -8.16
N GLU A 81 19.39 -15.51 -8.58
CA GLU A 81 20.09 -16.28 -9.60
C GLU A 81 19.24 -16.25 -10.87
N PRO A 82 19.80 -15.87 -12.03
CA PRO A 82 19.04 -15.76 -13.28
C PRO A 82 18.35 -17.06 -13.72
N ASP A 83 18.87 -18.20 -13.27
CA ASP A 83 18.37 -19.53 -13.63
C ASP A 83 17.36 -20.13 -12.64
N CYS A 84 16.90 -19.36 -11.67
CA CYS A 84 15.95 -19.80 -10.65
C CYS A 84 14.61 -19.06 -10.75
N ASN A 85 13.54 -19.74 -10.32
CA ASN A 85 12.22 -19.11 -10.11
C ASN A 85 12.08 -18.69 -8.66
N TYR A 86 11.29 -17.66 -8.38
CA TYR A 86 11.12 -17.12 -7.04
C TYR A 86 9.66 -16.80 -6.76
N ASP A 87 9.16 -17.30 -5.63
CA ASP A 87 7.87 -16.92 -5.09
C ASP A 87 8.00 -15.70 -4.18
N PHE A 88 7.12 -14.72 -4.40
CA PHE A 88 6.92 -13.56 -3.54
C PHE A 88 5.61 -13.75 -2.77
N THR A 89 5.73 -13.89 -1.44
CA THR A 89 4.60 -14.14 -0.57
C THR A 89 4.54 -13.14 0.58
N ILE A 90 3.33 -12.81 0.99
CA ILE A 90 3.06 -12.01 2.19
C ILE A 90 2.32 -12.88 3.18
N LYS A 91 2.81 -12.94 4.42
CA LYS A 91 2.06 -13.54 5.52
C LYS A 91 1.48 -12.46 6.41
N ASN A 92 0.16 -12.52 6.56
CA ASN A 92 -0.57 -11.71 7.52
C ASN A 92 -0.23 -12.18 8.93
N GLY A 93 0.43 -11.31 9.71
CA GLY A 93 0.76 -11.59 11.11
C GLY A 93 -0.44 -11.85 12.00
N CYS A 94 -1.57 -11.26 11.63
CA CYS A 94 -2.77 -11.16 12.44
C CYS A 94 -3.78 -12.26 12.15
N SER A 95 -4.04 -12.55 10.88
CA SER A 95 -4.99 -13.61 10.49
C SER A 95 -4.31 -14.93 10.14
N GLY A 96 -3.02 -14.88 9.78
CA GLY A 96 -2.31 -16.00 9.19
C GLY A 96 -2.59 -16.30 7.72
N THR A 97 -3.36 -15.45 7.06
CA THR A 97 -3.54 -15.48 5.61
C THR A 97 -2.18 -15.35 4.91
N GLU A 98 -1.92 -16.24 3.95
CA GLU A 98 -0.75 -16.16 3.06
C GLU A 98 -1.23 -15.71 1.68
N TYR A 99 -0.68 -14.61 1.20
CA TYR A 99 -0.93 -14.07 -0.14
C TYR A 99 0.27 -14.44 -1.02
N ASN A 100 0.03 -15.18 -2.09
CA ASN A 100 1.00 -15.34 -3.16
C ASN A 100 0.77 -14.24 -4.19
N ILE A 101 1.73 -13.34 -4.35
CA ILE A 101 1.65 -12.17 -5.23
C ILE A 101 2.66 -12.24 -6.37
N THR A 102 3.22 -13.42 -6.61
CA THR A 102 4.33 -13.63 -7.54
C THR A 102 3.98 -13.21 -8.96
N SER A 103 2.83 -13.68 -9.47
CA SER A 103 2.36 -13.36 -10.81
C SER A 103 2.01 -11.89 -10.98
N ASP A 104 1.41 -11.29 -9.95
CA ASP A 104 0.90 -9.91 -10.03
C ASP A 104 2.03 -8.89 -9.98
N LEU A 105 3.07 -9.16 -9.19
CA LEU A 105 4.27 -8.32 -9.14
C LEU A 105 5.08 -8.39 -10.43
N ASN A 106 5.03 -9.52 -11.15
CA ASN A 106 5.77 -9.75 -12.40
C ASN A 106 7.24 -9.30 -12.31
N VAL A 107 7.95 -9.80 -11.29
CA VAL A 107 9.32 -9.35 -11.00
C VAL A 107 10.29 -9.82 -12.08
N GLU A 108 10.97 -8.86 -12.71
CA GLU A 108 12.01 -9.13 -13.71
C GLU A 108 13.39 -9.11 -13.06
N LEU A 109 14.11 -10.24 -13.16
CA LEU A 109 15.49 -10.36 -12.67
C LEU A 109 16.47 -9.63 -13.59
N THR A 110 17.53 -9.07 -13.01
CA THR A 110 18.66 -8.49 -13.74
C THR A 110 19.86 -9.44 -13.72
N ASN A 111 20.76 -9.32 -14.70
CA ASN A 111 21.90 -10.23 -14.85
C ASN A 111 22.94 -10.13 -13.71
N ASP A 112 22.90 -9.06 -12.92
CA ASP A 112 23.74 -8.83 -11.74
C ASP A 112 23.15 -9.44 -10.46
N GLY A 113 22.04 -10.18 -10.56
CA GLY A 113 21.39 -10.85 -9.44
C GLY A 113 20.49 -9.94 -8.61
N GLY A 114 20.11 -8.78 -9.16
CA GLY A 114 19.05 -7.92 -8.64
C GLY A 114 17.73 -8.10 -9.38
N THR A 115 16.87 -7.08 -9.28
CA THR A 115 15.62 -6.99 -10.02
C THR A 115 15.47 -5.61 -10.62
N LYS A 116 14.70 -5.49 -11.71
CA LYS A 116 14.12 -4.19 -12.06
C LYS A 116 13.17 -3.71 -10.96
N PHE A 117 12.84 -2.43 -10.99
CA PHE A 117 11.76 -1.89 -10.18
C PHE A 117 10.44 -2.58 -10.55
N PHE A 118 9.67 -2.98 -9.54
CA PHE A 118 8.35 -3.56 -9.70
C PHE A 118 7.32 -2.77 -8.88
N SER A 119 6.07 -2.75 -9.34
CA SER A 119 4.95 -2.07 -8.67
C SER A 119 3.62 -2.66 -9.11
N HIS A 120 2.76 -2.98 -8.16
CA HIS A 120 1.40 -3.45 -8.44
C HIS A 120 0.42 -2.94 -7.37
N ARG A 121 -0.83 -2.68 -7.78
CA ARG A 121 -1.92 -2.26 -6.88
C ARG A 121 -2.83 -3.46 -6.60
N PHE A 122 -2.98 -3.80 -5.32
CA PHE A 122 -3.83 -4.87 -4.85
C PHE A 122 -5.06 -4.32 -4.15
N ASP A 123 -6.23 -4.83 -4.50
CA ASP A 123 -7.50 -4.39 -3.91
C ASP A 123 -7.90 -5.21 -2.67
N ASP A 124 -7.28 -6.37 -2.47
CA ASP A 124 -7.59 -7.36 -1.43
C ASP A 124 -6.55 -7.42 -0.30
N ILE A 125 -5.39 -6.78 -0.48
CA ILE A 125 -4.36 -6.67 0.56
C ILE A 125 -4.66 -5.48 1.47
N ASN A 126 -5.06 -5.79 2.70
CA ASN A 126 -5.39 -4.80 3.72
C ASN A 126 -4.23 -4.57 4.69
N LEU A 127 -3.65 -3.36 4.75
CA LEU A 127 -2.65 -3.03 5.78
C LEU A 127 -3.28 -2.77 7.15
N THR A 128 -4.18 -1.78 7.25
CA THR A 128 -4.78 -1.35 8.52
C THR A 128 -6.25 -0.94 8.44
N CYS A 129 -6.82 -0.90 7.24
CA CYS A 129 -8.19 -0.45 6.98
C CYS A 129 -9.25 -1.21 7.76
N LYS A 130 -9.14 -2.55 7.77
CA LYS A 130 -10.04 -3.47 8.47
C LYS A 130 -9.32 -4.13 9.64
N SER A 131 -10.09 -4.76 10.53
CA SER A 131 -9.61 -5.41 11.74
C SER A 131 -8.63 -6.57 11.50
N ASP A 132 -8.65 -7.17 10.33
CA ASP A 132 -7.76 -8.25 9.88
C ASP A 132 -6.50 -7.76 9.17
N GLY A 133 -6.20 -6.45 9.21
CA GLY A 133 -5.08 -5.86 8.48
C GLY A 133 -3.74 -6.49 8.85
N LEU A 134 -2.83 -6.57 7.86
CA LEU A 134 -1.51 -7.21 7.95
C LEU A 134 -0.70 -6.84 9.20
N ILE A 135 -0.94 -5.65 9.74
CA ILE A 135 -0.19 -5.04 10.85
C ILE A 135 -1.11 -4.42 11.91
N ASN A 136 -2.36 -4.90 12.03
CA ASN A 136 -3.39 -4.30 12.89
C ASN A 136 -3.82 -5.18 14.09
N CYS A 137 -2.92 -5.98 14.65
CA CYS A 137 -3.23 -6.88 15.77
C CYS A 137 -2.22 -6.78 16.92
N ASN A 138 -2.66 -7.18 18.12
CA ASN A 138 -1.83 -7.12 19.33
C ASN A 138 -0.84 -8.29 19.47
N ALA A 139 -0.98 -9.36 18.68
CA ALA A 139 -0.11 -10.53 18.69
C ALA A 139 0.13 -11.05 17.27
N SER A 140 1.36 -11.46 16.95
CA SER A 140 1.68 -12.15 15.71
C SER A 140 1.56 -13.66 15.90
N TYR A 141 0.96 -14.35 14.93
CA TYR A 141 0.89 -15.82 14.90
C TYR A 141 2.19 -16.47 14.36
N TYR A 142 3.15 -15.69 13.85
CA TYR A 142 4.28 -16.21 13.09
C TYR A 142 5.63 -15.86 13.68
N LYS A 143 6.56 -16.81 13.55
CA LYS A 143 7.99 -16.60 13.77
C LYS A 143 8.67 -16.30 12.44
N ARG A 144 9.54 -15.30 12.42
CA ARG A 144 10.36 -14.90 11.27
C ARG A 144 11.10 -16.09 10.65
N GLN A 145 11.02 -16.22 9.32
CA GLN A 145 11.78 -17.19 8.52
C GLN A 145 13.08 -16.55 7.98
N ARG A 146 14.07 -17.38 7.63
CA ARG A 146 15.41 -16.89 7.20
C ARG A 146 15.37 -16.02 5.94
N THR A 147 14.41 -16.20 5.05
CA THR A 147 14.23 -15.39 3.83
C THR A 147 13.15 -14.32 3.97
N SER A 148 12.79 -13.97 5.20
CA SER A 148 11.72 -13.03 5.48
C SER A 148 12.22 -11.74 6.13
N SER A 149 11.63 -10.64 5.71
CA SER A 149 11.78 -9.34 6.35
C SER A 149 10.47 -8.96 7.02
N SER A 150 10.57 -8.53 8.28
CA SER A 150 9.42 -8.04 9.03
C SER A 150 9.04 -6.64 8.57
N PHE A 151 7.75 -6.33 8.68
CA PHE A 151 7.26 -5.00 8.32
C PHE A 151 7.67 -3.95 9.37
N GLY A 152 8.39 -2.92 8.92
CA GLY A 152 8.48 -1.64 9.60
C GLY A 152 7.27 -0.78 9.22
N VAL A 153 6.49 -0.34 10.19
CA VAL A 153 5.28 0.46 9.96
C VAL A 153 5.60 1.96 10.07
N ARG A 154 5.01 2.78 9.20
CA ARG A 154 4.85 4.22 9.42
C ARG A 154 3.37 4.55 9.32
N ARG A 155 2.70 4.70 10.47
CA ARG A 155 1.33 5.22 10.54
C ARG A 155 1.35 6.74 10.42
N TRP A 156 0.65 7.28 9.43
CA TRP A 156 0.38 8.71 9.32
C TRP A 156 -0.94 9.00 10.05
N SER A 157 -0.88 9.46 11.31
CA SER A 157 -2.03 10.14 11.92
C SER A 157 -1.95 11.61 11.50
N GLY A 158 -2.98 12.15 10.84
CA GLY A 158 -3.05 13.56 10.49
C GLY A 158 -2.81 14.46 11.70
N GLY A 159 -1.60 15.01 11.80
CA GLY A 159 -1.14 15.75 12.99
C GLY A 159 0.39 15.80 13.08
N SER A 160 0.98 16.72 12.32
CA SER A 160 2.30 17.40 12.42
C SER A 160 3.54 16.79 13.12
N ASN A 161 3.61 15.50 13.48
CA ASN A 161 4.80 14.90 14.08
C ASN A 161 5.12 13.55 13.41
N ASN A 162 6.14 13.55 12.55
CA ASN A 162 6.68 12.37 11.90
C ASN A 162 7.27 11.39 12.94
N ARG A 163 6.43 10.56 13.57
CA ARG A 163 6.89 9.47 14.42
C ARG A 163 7.13 8.22 13.58
N LYS A 164 8.37 7.73 13.58
CA LYS A 164 8.70 6.36 13.21
C LYS A 164 8.09 5.44 14.28
N VAL A 165 6.85 5.00 14.09
CA VAL A 165 6.20 4.03 14.98
C VAL A 165 6.71 2.65 14.57
N ARG A 166 7.80 2.19 15.19
CA ARG A 166 8.12 0.75 15.19
C ARG A 166 6.90 0.07 15.79
N SER A 167 6.14 -0.70 15.00
CA SER A 167 4.96 -1.37 15.54
C SER A 167 5.41 -2.26 16.69
N THR A 168 5.01 -1.93 17.90
CA THR A 168 5.12 -2.79 19.07
C THR A 168 4.01 -3.84 19.10
N TYR A 169 3.12 -3.85 18.11
CA TYR A 169 1.90 -4.66 18.07
C TYR A 169 1.65 -5.21 16.65
N GLY A 170 1.90 -6.51 16.46
CA GLY A 170 1.62 -7.26 15.23
C GLY A 170 2.76 -7.25 14.20
N GLU A 171 3.18 -8.44 13.74
CA GLU A 171 4.26 -8.62 12.75
C GLU A 171 3.73 -9.34 11.52
N GLY A 172 3.59 -8.63 10.40
CA GLY A 172 3.47 -9.25 9.06
C GLY A 172 4.85 -9.44 8.42
N TYR A 173 4.92 -10.36 7.45
CA TYR A 173 6.18 -10.77 6.84
C TYR A 173 6.09 -10.77 5.32
N ALA A 174 7.07 -10.14 4.66
CA ALA A 174 7.35 -10.38 3.26
C ALA A 174 8.39 -11.50 3.17
N ILE A 175 8.15 -12.49 2.33
CA ILE A 175 8.96 -13.70 2.22
C ILE A 175 9.24 -13.99 0.74
N ILE A 176 10.50 -14.27 0.46
CA ILE A 176 10.95 -14.71 -0.86
C ILE A 176 11.42 -16.16 -0.74
N LYS A 177 10.99 -17.03 -1.64
CA LYS A 177 11.40 -18.44 -1.66
C LYS A 177 11.89 -18.81 -3.05
N PRO A 178 13.12 -19.35 -3.19
CA PRO A 178 13.52 -20.00 -4.42
C PRO A 178 12.62 -21.21 -4.69
N VAL A 179 12.21 -21.38 -5.95
CA VAL A 179 11.38 -22.49 -6.43
C VAL A 179 12.17 -23.24 -7.50
N PRO A 180 12.24 -24.58 -7.44
CA PRO A 180 12.81 -25.37 -8.52
C PRO A 180 12.12 -25.05 -9.84
N LYS A 181 12.90 -25.01 -10.93
CA LYS A 181 12.36 -24.97 -12.30
C LYS A 181 11.67 -26.27 -12.67
#